data_AF-A0A3D3PCJ6-F1
#
_entry.id   AF-A0A3D3PCJ6-F1
#
_cell.length_a   1.000
_cell.length_b   1.000
_cell.length_c   1.000
_cell.angle_alpha   90.00
_cell.angle_beta   90.00
_cell.angle_gamma   90.00
#
_symmetry.space_group_name_H-M   'P 1'
#
loop_
_entity.id
_entity.type
_entity.pdbx_description
1 polymer ?
#
loop_
_entity_poly.entity_id
_entity_poly.type
_entity_poly.pdbx_seq_one_letter_code
_entity_poly.pdbx_strand_id
1 'polypeptide(L)'
;TKDINSNDPNYTALGQKQKEIKDNMAMIQDSLYSLSKKVPQIQSVVNKEIQAINQNVDMALDYLPARRTVEASRSQQYAMTSINNLALMLSEALNQMQMSMQSSPGKGKGKPKPSLSQLAKMQQKLNENMQKAREQMQQQGQQPGQKPGQQPGQKGQGQGQNEQMSEQLARMAREQQMIRQAIQELNRDQNKDGQNSLGDLDQLAKNMEQTETDLLNKKIQQETISRQQDIITKLLEAEKAERERETDPKRESKEGKDQTSNYKIVLEEYQKIKQRETELLKT
;
A
#
# COMPACT_ATOMS: atom_id res chain seq x y z
N THR A 1 15.06 -22.15 4.02
CA THR A 1 14.76 -23.40 4.77
C THR A 1 15.93 -24.34 4.54
N LYS A 2 16.66 -24.68 5.59
CA LYS A 2 17.82 -25.58 5.52
C LYS A 2 17.26 -27.01 5.54
N ASP A 3 17.66 -27.88 4.61
CA ASP A 3 17.21 -29.28 4.57
C ASP A 3 17.60 -29.98 5.88
N ILE A 4 16.61 -30.20 6.75
CA ILE A 4 16.79 -30.92 8.01
C ILE A 4 16.78 -32.41 7.66
N ASN A 5 17.94 -33.06 7.77
CA ASN A 5 18.09 -34.49 7.54
C ASN A 5 17.60 -35.28 8.78
N SER A 6 17.00 -36.45 8.61
CA SER A 6 16.47 -37.32 9.69
C SER A 6 17.50 -37.75 10.76
N ASN A 7 18.79 -37.55 10.48
CA ASN A 7 19.91 -37.89 11.35
C ASN A 7 20.60 -36.67 12.00
N ASP A 8 20.03 -35.47 11.88
CA ASP A 8 20.60 -34.27 12.53
C ASP A 8 20.51 -34.42 14.07
N PRO A 9 21.62 -34.23 14.83
CA PRO A 9 21.58 -34.20 16.29
C PRO A 9 20.68 -33.09 16.87
N ASN A 10 20.33 -32.07 16.08
CA ASN A 10 19.62 -30.88 16.53
C ASN A 10 18.08 -31.03 16.63
N TYR A 11 17.49 -32.21 16.48
CA TYR A 11 16.02 -32.36 16.55
C TYR A 11 15.43 -31.98 17.89
N THR A 12 16.16 -32.26 18.96
CA THR A 12 15.77 -31.87 20.32
C THR A 12 15.72 -30.34 20.41
N ALA A 13 16.72 -29.64 19.87
CA ALA A 13 16.73 -28.18 19.82
C ALA A 13 15.62 -27.61 18.91
N LEU A 14 15.33 -28.25 17.77
CA LEU A 14 14.25 -27.87 16.87
C LEU A 14 12.87 -28.05 17.53
N GLY A 15 12.66 -29.15 18.24
CA GLY A 15 11.44 -29.40 19.02
C GLY A 15 11.28 -28.39 20.16
N GLN A 16 12.36 -28.07 20.88
CA GLN A 16 12.37 -27.03 21.91
C GLN A 16 11.98 -25.66 21.33
N LYS A 17 12.57 -25.28 20.19
CA LYS A 17 12.24 -24.03 19.51
C LYS A 17 10.79 -23.99 19.03
N GLN A 18 10.27 -25.09 18.49
CA GLN A 18 8.88 -25.16 18.06
C GLN A 18 7.91 -25.05 19.25
N LYS A 19 8.30 -25.57 20.42
CA LYS A 19 7.52 -25.44 21.66
C LYS A 19 7.52 -24.00 22.16
N GLU A 20 8.69 -23.33 22.14
CA GLU A 20 8.79 -21.91 22.46
C GLU A 20 7.89 -21.05 21.54
N ILE A 21 7.86 -21.35 20.24
CA ILE A 21 6.95 -20.69 19.29
C ILE A 21 5.50 -20.90 19.71
N LYS A 22 5.10 -22.15 20.05
CA LYS A 22 3.73 -22.45 20.51
C LYS A 22 3.36 -21.66 21.76
N ASP A 23 4.25 -21.63 22.76
CA ASP A 23 4.01 -20.92 24.02
C ASP A 23 3.87 -19.41 23.79
N ASN A 24 4.72 -18.83 22.94
CA ASN A 24 4.61 -17.42 22.53
C ASN A 24 3.32 -17.14 21.74
N MET A 25 2.88 -18.08 20.90
CA MET A 25 1.63 -17.96 20.14
C MET A 25 0.40 -17.97 21.04
N ALA A 26 0.41 -18.67 22.18
CA ALA A 26 -0.68 -18.64 23.15
C ALA A 26 -0.93 -17.22 23.68
N MET A 27 0.14 -16.49 24.06
CA MET A 27 0.02 -15.09 24.51
C MET A 27 -0.50 -14.16 23.41
N ILE A 28 -0.03 -14.37 22.17
CA ILE A 28 -0.49 -13.60 21.01
C ILE A 28 -1.97 -13.90 20.72
N GLN A 29 -2.38 -15.17 20.79
CA GLN A 29 -3.77 -15.60 20.59
C GLN A 29 -4.73 -14.89 21.54
N ASP A 30 -4.42 -14.81 22.84
CA ASP A 30 -5.31 -14.16 23.81
C ASP A 30 -5.51 -12.67 23.50
N SER A 31 -4.44 -12.01 23.05
CA SER A 31 -4.47 -10.61 22.60
C SER A 31 -5.33 -10.46 21.33
N LEU A 32 -5.16 -11.36 20.36
CA LEU A 32 -5.92 -11.35 19.11
C LEU A 32 -7.39 -11.67 19.31
N TYR A 33 -7.73 -12.60 20.21
CA TYR A 33 -9.10 -12.94 20.56
C TYR A 33 -9.80 -11.77 21.27
N SER A 34 -9.07 -11.07 22.15
CA SER A 34 -9.57 -9.85 22.79
C SER A 34 -9.83 -8.74 21.78
N LEU A 35 -8.95 -8.59 20.78
CA LEU A 35 -9.15 -7.64 19.69
C LEU A 35 -10.34 -8.04 18.80
N SER A 36 -10.48 -9.32 18.49
CA SER A 36 -11.53 -9.84 17.62
C SER A 36 -12.93 -9.66 18.22
N LYS A 37 -13.07 -9.73 19.55
CA LYS A 37 -14.30 -9.36 20.26
C LYS A 37 -14.67 -7.89 20.13
N LYS A 38 -13.67 -7.01 20.04
CA LYS A 38 -13.88 -5.55 19.91
C LYS A 38 -14.18 -5.13 18.48
N VAL A 39 -13.75 -5.92 17.50
CA VAL A 39 -13.94 -5.67 16.07
C VAL A 39 -14.69 -6.86 15.45
N PRO A 40 -16.04 -6.89 15.52
CA PRO A 40 -16.83 -8.04 15.08
C PRO A 40 -16.58 -8.46 13.62
N GLN A 41 -16.19 -7.49 12.77
CA GLN A 41 -15.92 -7.70 11.35
C GLN A 41 -14.75 -8.67 11.09
N ILE A 42 -13.78 -8.77 12.00
CA ILE A 42 -12.61 -9.65 11.84
C ILE A 42 -12.73 -10.95 12.65
N GLN A 43 -13.77 -11.11 13.48
CA GLN A 43 -13.86 -12.18 14.47
C GLN A 43 -13.75 -13.59 13.87
N SER A 44 -14.56 -13.88 12.84
CA SER A 44 -14.61 -15.20 12.21
C SER A 44 -13.26 -15.58 11.58
N VAL A 45 -12.63 -14.62 10.90
CA VAL A 45 -11.36 -14.85 10.19
C VAL A 45 -10.20 -14.99 11.18
N VAL A 46 -10.12 -14.12 12.21
CA VAL A 46 -9.11 -14.25 13.29
C VAL A 46 -9.18 -15.64 13.93
N ASN A 47 -10.36 -16.09 14.31
CA ASN A 47 -10.53 -17.38 14.98
C ASN A 47 -10.12 -18.55 14.07
N LYS A 48 -10.50 -18.50 12.79
CA LYS A 48 -10.14 -19.53 11.79
C LYS A 48 -8.63 -19.63 11.60
N GLU A 49 -7.95 -18.50 11.40
CA GLU A 49 -6.50 -18.49 11.20
C GLU A 49 -5.75 -18.93 12.46
N ILE A 50 -6.15 -18.47 13.66
CA ILE A 50 -5.55 -18.93 14.93
C ILE A 50 -5.70 -20.45 15.09
N GLN A 51 -6.88 -21.00 14.80
CA GLN A 51 -7.11 -22.43 14.87
C GLN A 51 -6.22 -23.19 13.88
N ALA A 52 -6.09 -22.70 12.65
CA ALA A 52 -5.21 -23.30 11.64
C ALA A 52 -3.74 -23.27 12.07
N ILE A 53 -3.30 -22.17 12.69
CA ILE A 53 -1.94 -22.05 13.22
C ILE A 53 -1.70 -23.09 14.32
N ASN A 54 -2.57 -23.15 15.33
CA ASN A 54 -2.43 -24.09 16.45
C ASN A 54 -2.41 -25.55 15.97
N GLN A 55 -3.35 -25.94 15.11
CA GLN A 55 -3.40 -27.31 14.58
C GLN A 55 -2.11 -27.69 13.86
N ASN A 56 -1.56 -26.79 13.04
CA ASN A 56 -0.35 -27.07 12.29
C ASN A 56 0.92 -27.03 13.16
N VAL A 57 0.98 -26.15 14.16
CA VAL A 57 2.07 -26.13 15.14
C VAL A 57 2.06 -27.41 15.99
N ASP A 58 0.87 -27.88 16.40
CA ASP A 58 0.71 -29.13 17.13
C ASP A 58 1.16 -30.33 16.30
N MET A 59 0.72 -30.42 15.04
CA MET A 59 1.20 -31.46 14.13
C MET A 59 2.71 -31.43 13.95
N ALA A 60 3.32 -30.24 13.82
CA ALA A 60 4.77 -30.12 13.73
C ALA A 60 5.46 -30.63 15.01
N LEU A 61 4.92 -30.34 16.19
CA LEU A 61 5.42 -30.84 17.47
C LEU A 61 5.24 -32.36 17.66
N ASP A 62 4.24 -32.97 17.02
CA ASP A 62 4.07 -34.43 17.02
C ASP A 62 5.03 -35.12 16.03
N TYR A 63 5.28 -34.50 14.88
CA TYR A 63 6.14 -35.07 13.83
C TYR A 63 7.64 -34.94 14.15
N LEU A 64 8.07 -33.88 14.84
CA LEU A 64 9.48 -33.64 15.17
C LEU A 64 10.10 -34.76 16.04
N PRO A 65 9.49 -35.21 17.16
CA PRO A 65 10.00 -36.34 17.96
C PRO A 65 10.04 -37.65 17.19
N ALA A 66 9.08 -37.86 16.27
CA ALA A 66 9.01 -39.02 15.39
C ALA A 66 9.98 -38.94 14.18
N ARG A 67 10.80 -37.88 14.08
CA ARG A 67 11.73 -37.61 12.97
C ARG A 67 11.08 -37.56 11.59
N ARG A 68 9.78 -37.26 11.54
CA ARG A 68 8.98 -37.09 10.32
C ARG A 68 9.17 -35.67 9.78
N THR A 69 10.33 -35.39 9.22
CA THR A 69 10.76 -34.04 8.82
C THR A 69 9.90 -33.40 7.76
N VAL A 70 9.51 -34.18 6.77
CA VAL A 70 8.78 -33.69 5.61
C VAL A 70 7.41 -33.21 6.07
N GLU A 71 6.75 -33.99 6.92
CA GLU A 71 5.46 -33.66 7.50
C GLU A 71 5.57 -32.50 8.49
N ALA A 72 6.60 -32.48 9.35
CA ALA A 72 6.85 -31.36 10.25
C ALA A 72 7.07 -30.04 9.49
N SER A 73 7.89 -30.07 8.44
CA SER A 73 8.18 -28.90 7.60
C SER A 73 6.94 -28.42 6.86
N ARG A 74 6.10 -29.35 6.35
CA ARG A 74 4.84 -29.02 5.69
C ARG A 74 3.86 -28.36 6.65
N SER A 75 3.70 -28.91 7.86
CA SER A 75 2.86 -28.29 8.89
C SER A 75 3.40 -26.91 9.32
N GLN A 76 4.71 -26.75 9.48
CA GLN A 76 5.32 -25.43 9.74
C GLN A 76 5.01 -24.42 8.64
N GLN A 77 5.07 -24.82 7.36
CA GLN A 77 4.71 -23.93 6.25
C GLN A 77 3.24 -23.50 6.32
N TYR A 78 2.32 -24.40 6.67
CA TYR A 78 0.91 -24.04 6.84
C TYR A 78 0.66 -23.11 8.02
N ALA A 79 1.36 -23.31 9.14
CA ALA A 79 1.34 -22.38 10.26
C ALA A 79 1.84 -20.98 9.82
N MET A 80 2.96 -20.92 9.10
CA MET A 80 3.53 -19.66 8.59
C MET A 80 2.60 -18.94 7.61
N THR A 81 1.92 -19.65 6.71
CA THR A 81 0.92 -19.07 5.82
C THR A 81 -0.23 -18.45 6.60
N SER A 82 -0.74 -19.18 7.60
CA SER A 82 -1.86 -18.70 8.42
C SER A 82 -1.44 -17.50 9.29
N ILE A 83 -0.20 -17.47 9.80
CA ILE A 83 0.40 -16.30 10.48
C ILE A 83 0.44 -15.10 9.54
N ASN A 84 0.90 -15.30 8.29
CA ASN A 84 0.97 -14.23 7.30
C ASN A 84 -0.42 -13.68 6.93
N ASN A 85 -1.41 -14.56 6.76
CA ASN A 85 -2.80 -14.17 6.51
C ASN A 85 -3.36 -13.33 7.66
N LEU A 86 -3.10 -13.75 8.90
CA LEU A 86 -3.53 -13.04 10.08
C LEU A 86 -2.85 -11.67 10.21
N ALA A 87 -1.54 -11.59 9.98
CA ALA A 87 -0.80 -10.33 9.96
C ALA A 87 -1.32 -9.37 8.89
N LEU A 88 -1.64 -9.90 7.69
CA LEU A 88 -2.21 -9.13 6.60
C LEU A 88 -3.57 -8.53 6.99
N MET A 89 -4.49 -9.37 7.47
CA MET A 89 -5.82 -8.93 7.88
C MET A 89 -5.77 -7.90 9.02
N LEU A 90 -4.90 -8.09 10.03
CA LEU A 90 -4.75 -7.11 11.11
C LEU A 90 -4.23 -5.78 10.59
N SER A 91 -3.32 -5.82 9.62
CA SER A 91 -2.83 -4.62 8.96
C SER A 91 -3.92 -3.94 8.12
N GLU A 92 -4.79 -4.70 7.43
CA GLU A 92 -5.96 -4.18 6.71
C GLU A 92 -6.95 -3.51 7.68
N ALA A 93 -7.29 -4.18 8.79
CA ALA A 93 -8.19 -3.65 9.81
C ALA A 93 -7.63 -2.37 10.47
N LEU A 94 -6.32 -2.35 10.75
CA LEU A 94 -5.64 -1.16 11.25
C LEU A 94 -5.69 -0.01 10.25
N ASN A 95 -5.44 -0.28 8.96
CA ASN A 95 -5.52 0.74 7.92
C ASN A 95 -6.94 1.29 7.75
N GLN A 96 -7.95 0.42 7.74
CA GLN A 96 -9.35 0.85 7.67
C GLN A 96 -9.71 1.71 8.87
N MET A 97 -9.23 1.35 10.07
CA MET A 97 -9.41 2.15 11.27
C MET A 97 -8.69 3.50 11.18
N GLN A 98 -7.44 3.54 10.71
CA GLN A 98 -6.71 4.80 10.50
C GLN A 98 -7.39 5.69 9.47
N MET A 99 -7.85 5.15 8.35
CA MET A 99 -8.62 5.89 7.36
C MET A 99 -9.91 6.43 7.97
N SER A 100 -10.62 5.64 8.78
CA SER A 100 -11.86 6.08 9.43
C SER A 100 -11.62 7.17 10.49
N MET A 101 -10.49 7.15 11.20
CA MET A 101 -10.13 8.22 12.15
C MET A 101 -9.63 9.48 11.45
N GLN A 102 -8.83 9.34 10.40
CA GLN A 102 -8.29 10.47 9.63
C GLN A 102 -9.36 11.15 8.77
N SER A 103 -10.48 10.47 8.55
CA SER A 103 -11.73 10.98 7.97
C SER A 103 -12.54 11.88 8.92
N SER A 104 -12.09 12.10 10.16
CA SER A 104 -12.74 13.02 11.10
C SER A 104 -11.85 14.22 11.39
N PRO A 105 -12.13 15.34 10.69
CA PRO A 105 -12.26 16.60 11.41
C PRO A 105 -13.46 17.40 10.91
N GLY A 106 -14.39 17.72 11.82
CA GLY A 106 -15.22 18.94 11.77
C GLY A 106 -16.10 19.17 10.53
N LYS A 107 -17.42 19.01 10.70
CA LYS A 107 -18.49 19.71 9.95
C LYS A 107 -18.24 19.94 8.45
N GLY A 108 -18.56 18.95 7.63
CA GLY A 108 -18.79 19.13 6.20
C GLY A 108 -19.40 17.88 5.59
N LYS A 109 -20.59 17.99 4.99
CA LYS A 109 -21.24 16.89 4.27
C LYS A 109 -20.43 16.53 3.02
N GLY A 110 -19.57 15.53 3.13
CA GLY A 110 -18.88 14.90 2.01
C GLY A 110 -18.00 13.78 2.55
N LYS A 111 -18.06 12.58 1.95
CA LYS A 111 -17.11 11.51 2.30
C LYS A 111 -15.69 12.07 2.04
N PRO A 112 -14.77 12.07 3.02
CA PRO A 112 -13.43 12.56 2.81
C PRO A 112 -12.73 11.68 1.78
N LYS A 113 -12.24 12.30 0.70
CA LYS A 113 -11.49 11.62 -0.34
C LYS A 113 -10.07 11.37 0.17
N PRO A 114 -9.49 10.18 -0.06
CA PRO A 114 -8.12 9.91 0.34
C PRO A 114 -7.16 10.81 -0.44
N SER A 115 -6.14 11.34 0.24
CA SER A 115 -5.11 12.17 -0.40
C SER A 115 -4.15 11.34 -1.24
N LEU A 116 -3.43 11.96 -2.20
CA LEU A 116 -2.42 11.26 -3.02
C LEU A 116 -1.34 10.58 -2.16
N SER A 117 -0.93 11.23 -1.07
CA SER A 117 -0.01 10.64 -0.08
C SER A 117 -0.54 9.35 0.54
N GLN A 118 -1.83 9.32 0.87
CA GLN A 118 -2.48 8.13 1.42
C GLN A 118 -2.59 7.02 0.37
N LEU A 119 -2.97 7.38 -0.87
CA LEU A 119 -3.05 6.44 -1.98
C LEU A 119 -1.68 5.83 -2.32
N ALA A 120 -0.60 6.63 -2.31
CA ALA A 120 0.77 6.14 -2.49
C ALA A 120 1.16 5.12 -1.41
N LYS A 121 0.83 5.38 -0.13
CA LYS A 121 1.07 4.44 0.97
C LYS A 121 0.25 3.15 0.84
N MET A 122 -1.02 3.26 0.46
CA MET A 122 -1.86 2.09 0.19
C MET A 122 -1.27 1.25 -0.94
N GLN A 123 -0.84 1.90 -2.02
CA GLN A 123 -0.21 1.25 -3.15
C GLN A 123 1.10 0.56 -2.76
N GLN A 124 1.93 1.20 -1.93
CA GLN A 124 3.17 0.61 -1.41
C GLN A 124 2.90 -0.69 -0.65
N LYS A 125 1.94 -0.67 0.27
CA LYS A 125 1.57 -1.87 1.01
C LYS A 125 1.02 -2.97 0.10
N LEU A 126 0.21 -2.60 -0.89
CA LEU A 126 -0.29 -3.57 -1.88
C LEU A 126 0.88 -4.21 -2.65
N ASN A 127 1.89 -3.44 -3.04
CA ASN A 127 3.07 -3.95 -3.73
C ASN A 127 3.86 -4.94 -2.86
N GLU A 128 4.04 -4.63 -1.57
CA GLU A 128 4.68 -5.54 -0.61
C GLU A 128 3.89 -6.85 -0.46
N ASN A 129 2.56 -6.76 -0.37
CA ASN A 129 1.69 -7.93 -0.29
C ASN A 129 1.75 -8.77 -1.58
N MET A 130 1.81 -8.12 -2.74
CA MET A 130 1.94 -8.78 -4.02
C MET A 130 3.28 -9.51 -4.18
N GLN A 131 4.37 -8.93 -3.67
CA GLN A 131 5.69 -9.60 -3.64
C GLN A 131 5.65 -10.85 -2.75
N LYS A 132 5.09 -10.75 -1.54
CA LYS A 132 4.91 -11.91 -0.64
C LYS A 132 4.06 -13.00 -1.29
N ALA A 133 2.95 -12.63 -1.92
CA ALA A 133 2.08 -13.55 -2.65
C ALA A 133 2.84 -14.25 -3.80
N ARG A 134 3.69 -13.51 -4.52
CA ARG A 134 4.54 -14.08 -5.59
C ARG A 134 5.56 -15.08 -5.03
N GLU A 135 6.18 -14.78 -3.91
CA GLU A 135 7.12 -15.69 -3.24
C GLU A 135 6.42 -16.96 -2.76
N GLN A 136 5.22 -16.84 -2.18
CA GLN A 136 4.41 -17.98 -1.75
C GLN A 136 3.98 -18.86 -2.93
N MET A 137 3.66 -18.29 -4.09
CA MET A 137 3.36 -19.07 -5.30
C MET A 137 4.58 -19.84 -5.81
N GLN A 138 5.76 -19.20 -5.81
CA GLN A 138 7.01 -19.86 -6.20
C GLN A 138 7.38 -21.00 -5.26
N GLN A 139 7.21 -20.82 -3.94
CA GLN A 139 7.48 -21.86 -2.94
C GLN A 139 6.52 -23.05 -3.03
N GLN A 140 5.26 -22.82 -3.42
CA GLN A 140 4.27 -23.89 -3.62
C GLN A 140 4.34 -24.56 -5.00
N GLY A 141 5.34 -24.24 -5.83
CA GLY A 141 5.49 -24.82 -7.17
C GLY A 141 4.39 -24.44 -8.16
N GLN A 142 3.56 -23.44 -7.83
CA GLN A 142 2.54 -22.90 -8.72
C GLN A 142 3.18 -21.79 -9.56
N GLN A 143 3.55 -22.09 -10.80
CA GLN A 143 4.09 -21.06 -11.69
C GLN A 143 3.03 -19.99 -12.00
N PRO A 144 3.39 -18.69 -12.00
CA PRO A 144 2.48 -17.60 -12.37
C PRO A 144 1.96 -17.78 -13.81
N GLY A 145 0.66 -18.04 -13.97
CA GLY A 145 0.00 -18.09 -15.28
C GLY A 145 -0.39 -19.46 -15.81
N GLN A 146 -0.28 -20.54 -15.04
CA GLN A 146 -0.94 -21.81 -15.42
C GLN A 146 -2.45 -21.68 -15.27
N LYS A 147 -3.17 -21.85 -16.39
CA LYS A 147 -4.64 -21.90 -16.40
C LYS A 147 -5.13 -22.99 -15.43
N PRO A 148 -6.25 -22.80 -14.72
CA PRO A 148 -6.87 -23.88 -13.95
C PRO A 148 -7.23 -25.01 -14.93
N GLY A 149 -6.55 -26.15 -14.87
CA GLY A 149 -6.97 -27.35 -15.61
C GLY A 149 -5.89 -28.15 -16.35
N GLN A 150 -4.62 -27.73 -16.40
CA GLN A 150 -3.56 -28.53 -17.04
C GLN A 150 -2.52 -29.01 -16.02
N GLN A 151 -2.94 -29.87 -15.10
CA GLN A 151 -2.03 -30.86 -14.52
C GLN A 151 -2.73 -32.22 -14.54
N PRO A 152 -2.21 -33.22 -15.29
CA PRO A 152 -2.71 -34.58 -15.22
C PRO A 152 -2.26 -35.20 -13.89
N GLY A 153 -3.22 -35.56 -13.04
CA GLY A 153 -3.03 -36.62 -12.05
C GLY A 153 -2.38 -36.23 -10.72
N GLN A 154 -3.14 -35.57 -9.84
CA GLN A 154 -3.15 -35.93 -8.41
C GLN A 154 -4.46 -35.45 -7.78
N LYS A 155 -5.49 -36.30 -7.90
CA LYS A 155 -6.73 -36.17 -7.13
C LYS A 155 -6.37 -36.34 -5.64
N GLY A 156 -6.62 -35.33 -4.81
CA GLY A 156 -6.82 -35.61 -3.38
C GLY A 156 -6.61 -34.48 -2.36
N GLN A 157 -5.70 -33.52 -2.54
CA GLN A 157 -5.32 -32.62 -1.41
C GLN A 157 -5.04 -31.15 -1.76
N GLY A 158 -5.28 -30.71 -3.00
CA GLY A 158 -4.88 -29.38 -3.48
C GLY A 158 -5.98 -28.31 -3.56
N GLN A 159 -7.25 -28.63 -3.28
CA GLN A 159 -8.37 -27.70 -3.50
C GLN A 159 -8.39 -26.52 -2.51
N GLY A 160 -8.18 -26.75 -1.21
CA GLY A 160 -8.29 -25.68 -0.19
C GLY A 160 -7.18 -24.63 -0.23
N GLN A 161 -5.95 -24.99 -0.61
CA GLN A 161 -4.83 -24.04 -0.71
C GLN A 161 -4.98 -23.09 -1.90
N ASN A 162 -5.53 -23.61 -3.00
CA ASN A 162 -5.74 -22.82 -4.21
C ASN A 162 -6.90 -21.82 -4.05
N GLU A 163 -7.86 -22.14 -3.18
CA GLU A 163 -8.96 -21.26 -2.79
C GLU A 163 -8.51 -20.12 -1.87
N GLN A 164 -7.71 -20.41 -0.83
CA GLN A 164 -7.17 -19.37 0.06
C GLN A 164 -6.31 -18.36 -0.72
N MET A 165 -5.42 -18.83 -1.61
CA MET A 165 -4.63 -17.96 -2.47
C MET A 165 -5.51 -17.14 -3.43
N SER A 166 -6.53 -17.77 -4.01
CA SER A 166 -7.48 -17.07 -4.89
C SER A 166 -8.23 -15.96 -4.15
N GLU A 167 -8.62 -16.22 -2.90
CA GLU A 167 -9.29 -15.23 -2.07
C GLU A 167 -8.37 -14.05 -1.74
N GLN A 168 -7.10 -14.32 -1.42
CA GLN A 168 -6.10 -13.28 -1.18
C GLN A 168 -5.85 -12.42 -2.44
N LEU A 169 -5.71 -13.04 -3.61
CA LEU A 169 -5.54 -12.34 -4.88
C LEU A 169 -6.77 -11.49 -5.24
N ALA A 170 -7.98 -12.01 -4.99
CA ALA A 170 -9.22 -11.26 -5.20
C ALA A 170 -9.36 -10.08 -4.23
N ARG A 171 -8.87 -10.21 -2.99
CA ARG A 171 -8.78 -9.08 -2.04
C ARG A 171 -7.83 -8.00 -2.57
N MET A 172 -6.63 -8.37 -3.01
CA MET A 172 -5.68 -7.41 -3.60
C MET A 172 -6.23 -6.73 -4.86
N ALA A 173 -6.95 -7.46 -5.72
CA ALA A 173 -7.60 -6.87 -6.89
C ALA A 173 -8.65 -5.82 -6.50
N ARG A 174 -9.44 -6.08 -5.45
CA ARG A 174 -10.39 -5.09 -4.91
C ARG A 174 -9.70 -3.88 -4.31
N GLU A 175 -8.59 -4.07 -3.60
CA GLU A 175 -7.78 -2.95 -3.08
C GLU A 175 -7.24 -2.08 -4.21
N GLN A 176 -6.66 -2.68 -5.25
CA GLN A 176 -6.20 -1.97 -6.45
C GLN A 176 -7.33 -1.20 -7.13
N GLN A 177 -8.52 -1.81 -7.25
CA GLN A 177 -9.71 -1.15 -7.81
C GLN A 177 -10.12 0.08 -7.00
N MET A 178 -10.08 0.01 -5.67
CA MET A 178 -10.39 1.17 -4.82
C MET A 178 -9.39 2.30 -5.03
N ILE A 179 -8.09 1.98 -5.12
CA ILE A 179 -7.05 2.97 -5.41
C ILE A 179 -7.27 3.60 -6.81
N ARG A 180 -7.55 2.78 -7.82
CA ARG A 180 -7.86 3.24 -9.19
C ARG A 180 -9.05 4.19 -9.21
N GLN A 181 -10.14 3.85 -8.52
CA GLN A 181 -11.33 4.69 -8.45
C GLN A 181 -11.04 6.03 -7.77
N ALA A 182 -10.28 6.02 -6.68
CA ALA A 182 -9.88 7.26 -6.01
C ALA A 182 -9.01 8.14 -6.92
N ILE A 183 -8.07 7.55 -7.68
CA ILE A 183 -7.26 8.27 -8.66
C ILE A 183 -8.11 8.85 -9.78
N GLN A 184 -9.07 8.10 -10.31
CA GLN A 184 -9.99 8.60 -11.34
C GLN A 184 -10.85 9.76 -10.83
N GLU A 185 -11.27 9.71 -9.57
CA GLU A 185 -12.03 10.80 -8.95
C GLU A 185 -11.15 12.05 -8.75
N LEU A 186 -9.92 11.88 -8.25
CA LEU A 186 -8.94 12.96 -8.14
C LEU A 186 -8.59 13.56 -9.50
N ASN A 187 -8.41 12.71 -10.52
CA ASN A 187 -8.16 13.14 -11.88
C ASN A 187 -9.32 14.02 -12.38
N ARG A 188 -10.57 13.59 -12.19
CA ARG A 188 -11.76 14.39 -12.56
C ARG A 188 -11.86 15.72 -11.81
N ASP A 189 -11.38 15.78 -10.57
CA ASP A 189 -11.45 17.00 -9.77
C ASP A 189 -10.36 18.00 -10.12
N GLN A 190 -9.13 17.54 -10.36
CA GLN A 190 -7.99 18.40 -10.61
C GLN A 190 -7.75 18.71 -12.10
N ASN A 191 -8.27 17.90 -13.03
CA ASN A 191 -8.25 18.21 -14.47
C ASN A 191 -9.46 19.02 -14.95
N LYS A 192 -10.25 19.63 -14.05
CA LYS A 192 -11.37 20.51 -14.42
C LYS A 192 -10.94 21.71 -15.27
N ASP A 193 -9.71 22.16 -15.07
CA ASP A 193 -9.15 23.32 -15.78
C ASP A 193 -8.44 22.94 -17.10
N GLY A 194 -8.48 21.66 -17.51
CA GLY A 194 -7.87 21.16 -18.74
C GLY A 194 -6.33 21.12 -18.73
N GLN A 195 -5.70 21.60 -17.67
CA GLN A 195 -4.27 21.44 -17.43
C GLN A 195 -4.03 20.09 -16.77
N ASN A 196 -3.47 19.15 -17.55
CA ASN A 196 -3.10 17.79 -17.18
C ASN A 196 -1.95 17.79 -16.14
N SER A 197 -2.29 18.21 -14.93
CA SER A 197 -1.35 18.88 -14.04
C SER A 197 -0.64 17.99 -13.05
N LEU A 198 -1.24 16.84 -12.76
CA LEU A 198 -0.66 15.81 -11.91
C LEU A 198 -0.06 14.68 -12.76
N GLY A 199 0.29 15.00 -14.00
CA GLY A 199 0.78 14.05 -14.99
C GLY A 199 -0.33 13.21 -15.62
N ASP A 200 0.06 12.07 -16.18
CA ASP A 200 -0.84 11.17 -16.91
C ASP A 200 -1.54 10.18 -15.96
N LEU A 201 -2.49 10.70 -15.18
CA LEU A 201 -3.31 9.92 -14.26
C LEU A 201 -4.23 8.93 -14.99
N ASP A 202 -4.53 9.17 -16.28
CA ASP A 202 -5.30 8.24 -17.11
C ASP A 202 -4.48 7.00 -17.47
N GLN A 203 -3.21 7.18 -17.85
CA GLN A 203 -2.31 6.05 -18.06
C GLN A 203 -2.03 5.31 -16.75
N LEU A 204 -1.96 6.02 -15.62
CA LEU A 204 -1.86 5.41 -14.30
C LEU A 204 -3.06 4.50 -14.02
N ALA A 205 -4.29 4.98 -14.24
CA ALA A 205 -5.50 4.20 -14.05
C ALA A 205 -5.57 2.97 -14.98
N LYS A 206 -5.10 3.08 -16.23
CA LYS A 206 -4.99 1.94 -17.16
C LYS A 206 -3.99 0.90 -16.68
N ASN A 207 -2.82 1.33 -16.21
CA ASN A 207 -1.83 0.42 -15.64
C ASN A 207 -2.41 -0.31 -14.41
N MET A 208 -3.19 0.40 -13.58
CA MET A 208 -3.86 -0.21 -12.42
C MET A 208 -4.88 -1.27 -12.84
N GLU A 209 -5.69 -1.01 -13.87
CA GLU A 209 -6.67 -1.94 -14.42
C GLU A 209 -6.03 -3.22 -15.00
N GLN A 210 -4.89 -3.08 -15.67
CA GLN A 210 -4.14 -4.25 -16.14
C GLN A 210 -3.64 -5.09 -14.95
N THR A 211 -3.16 -4.45 -13.89
CA THR A 211 -2.77 -5.16 -12.67
C THR A 211 -3.95 -5.86 -11.98
N GLU A 212 -5.14 -5.24 -11.94
CA GLU A 212 -6.36 -5.88 -11.44
C GLU A 212 -6.66 -7.17 -12.22
N THR A 213 -6.57 -7.09 -13.55
CA THR A 213 -6.79 -8.23 -14.45
C THR A 213 -5.76 -9.33 -14.22
N ASP A 214 -4.50 -8.97 -14.06
CA ASP A 214 -3.41 -9.90 -13.76
C ASP A 214 -3.64 -10.62 -12.43
N LEU A 215 -4.04 -9.89 -11.38
CA LEU A 215 -4.36 -10.45 -10.06
C LEU A 215 -5.54 -11.42 -10.11
N LEU A 216 -6.63 -11.06 -10.77
CA LEU A 216 -7.81 -11.92 -10.94
C LEU A 216 -7.49 -13.19 -11.73
N ASN A 217 -6.56 -13.10 -12.68
CA ASN A 217 -6.07 -14.24 -13.45
C ASN A 217 -4.93 -15.01 -12.77
N LYS A 218 -4.59 -14.68 -11.52
CA LYS A 218 -3.50 -15.29 -10.74
C LYS A 218 -2.13 -15.19 -11.43
N LYS A 219 -1.90 -14.08 -12.13
CA LYS A 219 -0.65 -13.77 -12.84
C LYS A 219 0.11 -12.69 -12.09
N ILE A 220 0.94 -13.07 -11.12
CA ILE A 220 1.91 -12.12 -10.55
C ILE A 220 3.25 -12.34 -11.24
N GLN A 221 3.38 -11.79 -12.45
CA GLN A 221 4.60 -11.87 -13.24
C GLN A 221 5.56 -10.74 -12.89
N GLN A 222 6.80 -10.83 -13.37
CA GLN A 222 7.77 -9.74 -13.21
C GLN A 222 7.24 -8.44 -13.79
N GLU A 223 6.54 -8.50 -14.92
CA GLU A 223 5.91 -7.34 -15.54
C GLU A 223 4.87 -6.69 -14.62
N THR A 224 3.98 -7.48 -14.00
CA THR A 224 2.98 -6.98 -13.04
C THR A 224 3.66 -6.28 -11.86
N ILE A 225 4.76 -6.83 -11.33
CA ILE A 225 5.52 -6.21 -10.24
C ILE A 225 6.19 -4.91 -10.69
N SER A 226 6.81 -4.89 -11.87
CA SER A 226 7.42 -3.66 -12.41
C SER A 226 6.37 -2.58 -12.63
N ARG A 227 5.21 -2.93 -13.21
CA ARG A 227 4.09 -2.01 -13.43
C ARG A 227 3.60 -1.39 -12.12
N GLN A 228 3.55 -2.18 -11.05
CA GLN A 228 3.20 -1.70 -9.72
C GLN A 228 4.23 -0.73 -9.12
N GLN A 229 5.52 -0.93 -9.39
CA GLN A 229 6.55 0.05 -9.00
C GLN A 229 6.39 1.35 -9.76
N ASP A 230 6.13 1.29 -11.07
CA ASP A 230 5.86 2.47 -11.89
C ASP A 230 4.63 3.23 -11.40
N ILE A 231 3.59 2.51 -10.97
CA ILE A 231 2.38 3.10 -10.40
C ILE A 231 2.72 3.89 -9.13
N ILE A 232 3.55 3.35 -8.22
CA ILE A 232 3.98 4.08 -7.01
C ILE A 232 4.77 5.33 -7.39
N THR A 233 5.73 5.21 -8.30
CA THR A 233 6.56 6.34 -8.72
C THR A 233 5.70 7.48 -9.24
N LYS A 234 4.75 7.18 -10.12
CA LYS A 234 3.80 8.17 -10.66
C LYS A 234 2.89 8.76 -9.57
N LEU A 235 2.46 7.97 -8.59
CA LEU A 235 1.67 8.48 -7.45
C LEU A 235 2.47 9.47 -6.60
N LEU A 236 3.75 9.18 -6.34
CA LEU A 236 4.63 10.07 -5.58
C LEU A 236 4.98 11.34 -6.35
N GLU A 237 5.15 11.24 -7.67
CA GLU A 237 5.32 12.40 -8.54
C GLU A 237 4.07 13.29 -8.54
N ALA A 238 2.88 12.69 -8.65
CA ALA A 238 1.61 13.40 -8.56
C ALA A 238 1.45 14.08 -7.20
N GLU A 239 1.78 13.40 -6.10
CA GLU A 239 1.76 13.99 -4.75
C GLU A 239 2.72 15.19 -4.63
N LYS A 240 3.92 15.08 -5.21
CA LYS A 240 4.89 16.17 -5.20
C LYS A 240 4.37 17.38 -5.99
N ALA A 241 3.80 17.14 -7.18
CA ALA A 241 3.20 18.19 -8.01
C ALA A 241 2.02 18.89 -7.32
N GLU A 242 1.18 18.12 -6.62
CA GLU A 242 0.09 18.66 -5.79
C GLU A 242 0.64 19.61 -4.71
N ARG A 243 1.69 19.20 -3.98
CA ARG A 243 2.31 20.05 -2.95
C ARG A 243 2.95 21.31 -3.53
N GLU A 244 3.67 21.22 -4.64
CA GLU A 244 4.30 22.38 -5.29
C GLU A 244 3.23 23.42 -5.67
N ARG A 245 2.10 22.97 -6.22
CA ARG A 245 0.95 23.82 -6.55
C ARG A 245 0.29 24.49 -5.36
N GLU A 246 0.30 23.89 -4.17
CA GLU A 246 -0.18 24.59 -2.96
C GLU A 246 0.78 25.70 -2.49
N THR A 247 2.04 25.63 -2.89
CA THR A 247 3.09 26.58 -2.48
C THR A 247 3.31 27.74 -3.46
N ASP A 248 3.12 27.53 -4.76
CA ASP A 248 3.18 28.59 -5.80
C ASP A 248 2.23 29.77 -5.56
N PRO A 249 0.91 29.59 -5.32
CA PRO A 249 -0.01 30.71 -5.11
C PRO A 249 0.28 31.47 -3.80
N LYS A 250 1.00 30.87 -2.84
CA LYS A 250 1.49 31.57 -1.64
C LYS A 250 2.70 32.45 -1.92
N ARG A 251 3.45 32.17 -3.00
CA ARG A 251 4.66 32.92 -3.40
C ARG A 251 4.40 34.04 -4.41
N GLU A 252 3.23 34.10 -5.05
CA GLU A 252 2.78 35.27 -5.83
C GLU A 252 2.35 36.46 -4.93
N SER A 253 3.13 36.74 -3.87
CA SER A 253 3.02 38.03 -3.18
C SER A 253 3.47 39.10 -4.16
N LYS A 254 2.55 39.99 -4.56
CA LYS A 254 2.83 41.11 -5.46
C LYS A 254 4.14 41.78 -5.06
N GLU A 255 5.13 41.70 -5.94
CA GLU A 255 6.37 42.46 -5.83
C GLU A 255 5.98 43.91 -5.56
N GLY A 256 6.48 44.46 -4.45
CA GLY A 256 6.23 45.86 -4.11
C GLY A 256 6.76 46.69 -5.27
N LYS A 257 5.87 47.28 -6.06
CA LYS A 257 6.29 48.25 -7.07
C LYS A 257 7.01 49.35 -6.32
N ASP A 258 8.33 49.41 -6.45
CA ASP A 258 9.09 50.59 -6.07
C ASP A 258 8.42 51.76 -6.80
N GLN A 259 7.70 52.59 -6.03
CA GLN A 259 7.26 53.88 -6.53
C GLN A 259 8.54 54.67 -6.75
N THR A 260 9.07 54.62 -7.97
CA THR A 260 10.16 55.48 -8.35
C THR A 260 9.74 56.91 -8.06
N SER A 261 10.58 57.64 -7.31
CA SER A 261 10.31 59.04 -6.97
C SER A 261 9.94 59.78 -8.24
N ASN A 262 8.78 60.43 -8.23
CA ASN A 262 8.13 60.99 -9.42
C ASN A 262 9.04 62.05 -10.05
N TYR A 263 9.92 61.62 -10.96
CA TYR A 263 10.93 62.44 -11.63
C TYR A 263 10.31 63.66 -12.31
N LYS A 264 9.01 63.57 -12.64
CA LYS A 264 8.21 64.64 -13.21
C LYS A 264 8.06 65.84 -12.27
N ILE A 265 7.91 65.62 -10.96
CA ILE A 265 7.77 66.69 -9.96
C ILE A 265 9.09 67.44 -9.79
N VAL A 266 10.19 66.69 -9.67
CA VAL A 266 11.55 67.26 -9.56
C VAL A 266 11.90 68.07 -10.81
N LEU A 267 11.50 67.59 -11.99
CA LEU A 267 11.76 68.27 -13.26
C LEU A 267 10.94 69.55 -13.42
N GLU A 268 9.67 69.57 -12.97
CA GLU A 268 8.84 70.78 -12.96
C GLU A 268 9.37 71.85 -12.00
N GLU A 269 9.82 71.46 -10.80
CA GLU A 269 10.45 72.40 -9.85
C GLU A 269 11.73 73.01 -10.40
N TYR A 270 12.59 72.18 -11.02
CA TYR A 270 13.81 72.65 -11.67
C TYR A 270 13.52 73.67 -12.78
N GLN A 271 12.51 73.41 -13.62
CA GLN A 271 12.11 74.33 -14.67
C GLN A 271 11.60 75.67 -14.12
N LYS A 272 10.80 75.65 -13.04
CA LYS A 272 10.32 76.87 -12.37
C LYS A 272 11.45 77.70 -11.75
N ILE A 273 12.47 77.04 -11.18
CA ILE A 273 13.64 77.73 -10.62
C ILE A 273 14.41 78.42 -11.75
N LYS A 274 14.68 77.69 -12.84
CA LYS A 274 15.39 78.25 -14.01
C LYS A 274 14.65 79.44 -14.63
N GLN A 275 13.32 79.39 -14.71
CA GLN A 275 12.51 80.51 -15.21
C GLN A 275 12.64 81.76 -14.32
N ARG A 276 12.55 81.60 -12.98
CA ARG A 276 12.75 82.71 -12.04
C ARG A 276 14.13 83.35 -12.16
N GLU A 277 15.17 82.54 -12.31
CA GLU A 277 16.53 83.05 -12.52
C GLU A 277 16.63 83.89 -13.82
N THR A 278 16.00 83.44 -14.90
CA THR A 278 15.99 84.21 -16.16
C THR A 278 15.17 85.48 -16.09
N GLU A 279 14.14 85.54 -15.24
CA GLU A 279 13.34 86.74 -15.01
C GLU A 279 14.11 87.77 -14.17
N LEU A 280 14.82 87.33 -13.13
CA LEU A 280 15.72 88.15 -12.32
C LEU A 280 16.88 88.76 -13.10
N LEU A 281 17.36 88.09 -14.15
CA LEU A 281 18.41 88.58 -15.03
C LEU A 281 17.91 89.56 -16.11
N LYS A 282 16.58 89.70 -16.27
CA LYS A 282 15.95 90.61 -17.25
C LYS A 282 15.44 91.91 -16.64
N THR A 283 15.49 92.06 -15.32
CA THR A 283 15.25 93.30 -14.57
C THR A 283 16.55 93.97 -14.20
#